data_AF-A0A9D6XD93-F1
#
_entry.id   AF-A0A9D6XD93-F1
#
_cell.length_a   1.000
_cell.length_b   1.000
_cell.length_c   1.000
_cell.angle_alpha   90.00
_cell.angle_beta   90.00
_cell.angle_gamma   90.00
#
_symmetry.space_group_name_H-M   'P 1'
#
loop_
_entity.id
_entity.type
_entity.pdbx_description
1 polymer ?
#
loop_
_entity_poly.entity_id
_entity_poly.type
_entity_poly.pdbx_seq_one_letter_code
_entity_poly.pdbx_strand_id
1 'polypeptide(L)'
;MQRLIGFLTLSMLLIGLSGCSYLFYPRADDYAMKAKGASGAETVINLTTMMETSAAAAKGGTGKDQALDDYHNQLHALLDSFCGVTKEQAKTPAYDLAVTHKKELVAIFWRLWKLKDVQPQRDQHLDLSIAELKELRETLQTIK
;
A
#
# COMPACT_ATOMS: atom_id res chain seq x y z
N MET A 1 -40.09 2.58 -8.50
CA MET A 1 -38.81 2.64 -9.26
C MET A 1 -37.96 3.86 -8.93
N GLN A 2 -38.50 5.09 -8.86
CA GLN A 2 -37.72 6.29 -8.48
C GLN A 2 -36.98 6.17 -7.13
N ARG A 3 -37.57 5.52 -6.12
CA ARG A 3 -36.91 5.29 -4.81
C ARG A 3 -35.71 4.36 -4.92
N LEU A 4 -35.79 3.31 -5.73
CA LEU A 4 -34.67 2.39 -6.00
C LEU A 4 -33.53 3.07 -6.75
N ILE A 5 -33.85 3.92 -7.73
CA ILE A 5 -32.87 4.70 -8.47
C ILE A 5 -32.16 5.69 -7.53
N GLY A 6 -32.90 6.36 -6.65
CA GLY A 6 -32.34 7.28 -5.64
C GLY A 6 -31.41 6.59 -4.64
N PHE A 7 -31.75 5.37 -4.20
CA PHE A 7 -30.84 4.57 -3.36
C PHE A 7 -29.59 4.15 -4.13
N LEU A 8 -29.71 3.73 -5.39
CA LEU A 8 -28.56 3.31 -6.19
C LEU A 8 -27.59 4.45 -6.49
N THR A 9 -28.10 5.65 -6.82
CA THR A 9 -27.27 6.83 -7.05
C THR A 9 -26.59 7.30 -5.77
N LEU A 10 -27.27 7.27 -4.62
CA LEU A 10 -26.67 7.59 -3.33
C LEU A 10 -25.58 6.57 -2.95
N SER A 11 -25.81 5.28 -3.23
CA SER A 11 -24.83 4.21 -3.00
C SER A 11 -23.58 4.42 -3.86
N MET A 12 -23.74 4.70 -5.16
CA MET A 12 -22.62 4.99 -6.06
C MET A 12 -21.87 6.26 -5.68
N LEU A 13 -22.57 7.29 -5.19
CA LEU A 13 -21.94 8.52 -4.72
C LEU A 13 -21.12 8.29 -3.45
N LEU A 14 -21.63 7.48 -2.52
CA LEU A 14 -20.92 7.11 -1.30
C LEU A 14 -19.69 6.24 -1.59
N ILE A 15 -19.81 5.30 -2.54
CA ILE A 15 -18.69 4.47 -3.01
C ILE A 15 -17.64 5.33 -3.74
N GLY A 16 -18.05 6.38 -4.46
CA GLY A 16 -17.14 7.31 -5.14
C GLY A 16 -16.44 8.32 -4.21
N LEU A 17 -16.96 8.53 -2.99
CA LEU A 17 -16.39 9.42 -1.98
C LEU A 17 -15.48 8.70 -0.99
N SER A 18 -15.70 7.41 -0.75
CA SER A 18 -14.66 6.53 -0.22
C SER A 18 -13.64 6.31 -1.34
N GLY A 19 -12.37 6.66 -1.15
CA GLY A 19 -11.35 6.45 -2.18
C GLY A 19 -11.22 5.00 -2.69
N CYS A 20 -10.34 4.80 -3.66
CA CYS A 20 -10.49 3.83 -4.74
C CYS A 20 -10.69 2.33 -4.41
N SER A 21 -10.52 1.81 -3.18
CA SER A 21 -10.84 0.38 -2.95
C SER A 21 -11.11 -0.09 -1.50
N TYR A 22 -11.58 0.78 -0.61
CA TYR A 22 -11.73 0.49 0.84
C TYR A 22 -12.69 -0.64 1.24
N LEU A 23 -13.59 -1.08 0.35
CA LEU A 23 -14.52 -2.18 0.66
C LEU A 23 -13.81 -3.51 0.97
N PHE A 24 -12.59 -3.71 0.43
CA PHE A 24 -11.85 -4.97 0.56
C PHE A 24 -10.68 -4.93 1.55
N TYR A 25 -10.38 -3.76 2.12
CA TYR A 25 -9.25 -3.55 3.03
C TYR A 25 -9.61 -2.57 4.17
N PRO A 26 -10.41 -3.02 5.15
CA PRO A 26 -11.06 -2.13 6.11
C PRO A 26 -10.09 -1.38 7.04
N ARG A 27 -8.82 -1.81 7.14
CA ARG A 27 -7.81 -1.18 8.02
C ARG A 27 -6.79 -0.31 7.28
N ALA A 28 -6.89 -0.14 5.95
CA ALA A 28 -5.93 0.68 5.21
C ALA A 28 -5.93 2.13 5.71
N ASP A 29 -7.10 2.71 5.98
CA ASP A 29 -7.22 4.08 6.51
C ASP A 29 -6.58 4.21 7.89
N ASP A 30 -6.71 3.21 8.76
CA ASP A 30 -6.05 3.22 10.07
C ASP A 30 -4.53 3.29 9.94
N TYR A 31 -3.95 2.56 8.98
CA TYR A 31 -2.51 2.62 8.71
C TYR A 31 -2.10 3.94 8.07
N ALA A 32 -2.88 4.46 7.11
CA ALA A 32 -2.63 5.77 6.52
C ALA A 32 -2.66 6.89 7.58
N MET A 33 -3.61 6.85 8.51
CA MET A 33 -3.68 7.78 9.64
C MET A 33 -2.49 7.64 10.58
N LYS A 34 -2.09 6.41 10.93
CA LYS A 34 -0.91 6.14 11.78
C LYS A 34 0.39 6.63 11.14
N ALA A 35 0.50 6.52 9.83
CA ALA A 35 1.68 6.91 9.08
C ALA A 35 1.68 8.38 8.65
N LYS A 36 0.61 9.13 8.90
CA LYS A 36 0.45 10.52 8.43
C LYS A 36 1.65 11.39 8.83
N GLY A 37 2.33 11.92 7.82
CA GLY A 37 3.42 12.88 7.95
C GLY A 37 2.96 14.33 7.71
N ALA A 38 3.92 15.26 7.68
CA ALA A 38 3.71 16.65 7.31
C ALA A 38 3.39 16.82 5.81
N SER A 39 3.74 15.83 4.97
CA SER A 39 3.43 15.80 3.54
C SER A 39 2.96 14.41 3.08
N GLY A 40 2.42 14.34 1.85
CA GLY A 40 2.09 13.06 1.22
C GLY A 40 3.33 12.18 1.03
N ALA A 41 4.45 12.75 0.57
CA ALA A 41 5.72 12.03 0.45
C ALA A 41 6.20 11.46 1.80
N GLU A 42 6.11 12.24 2.87
CA GLU A 42 6.45 11.77 4.22
C GLU A 42 5.52 10.66 4.70
N THR A 43 4.23 10.74 4.37
CA THR A 43 3.25 9.69 4.72
C THR A 43 3.59 8.37 4.02
N VAL A 44 3.97 8.42 2.74
CA VAL A 44 4.42 7.23 2.00
C VAL A 44 5.73 6.68 2.60
N ILE A 45 6.70 7.51 2.95
CA ILE A 45 7.96 7.10 3.61
C ILE A 45 7.70 6.41 4.97
N ASN A 46 6.74 6.91 5.74
CA ASN A 46 6.37 6.29 7.01
C ASN A 46 5.71 4.92 6.78
N LEU A 47 4.84 4.81 5.78
CA LEU A 47 4.21 3.54 5.39
C LEU A 47 5.25 2.50 4.95
N THR A 48 6.29 2.87 4.20
CA THR A 48 7.32 1.89 3.81
C THR A 48 8.01 1.27 5.03
N THR A 49 8.31 2.09 6.03
CA THR A 49 8.95 1.64 7.28
C THR A 49 8.04 0.71 8.10
N MET A 50 6.74 1.05 8.18
CA MET A 50 5.75 0.15 8.81
C MET A 50 5.65 -1.19 8.06
N MET A 51 5.63 -1.15 6.74
CA MET A 51 5.55 -2.34 5.89
C MET A 51 6.78 -3.23 5.98
N GLU A 52 7.98 -2.66 6.07
CA GLU A 52 9.22 -3.42 6.32
C GLU A 52 9.10 -4.22 7.64
N THR A 53 8.53 -3.59 8.67
CA THR A 53 8.34 -4.21 9.98
C THR A 53 7.34 -5.36 9.92
N SER A 54 6.17 -5.14 9.29
CA SER A 54 5.16 -6.18 9.12
C SER A 54 5.61 -7.32 8.20
N ALA A 55 6.36 -7.02 7.13
CA ALA A 55 6.94 -8.05 6.26
C ALA A 55 7.96 -8.93 7.00
N ALA A 56 8.84 -8.32 7.80
CA ALA A 56 9.79 -9.06 8.62
C ALA A 56 9.09 -9.92 9.67
N ALA A 57 8.08 -9.37 10.36
CA ALA A 57 7.28 -10.08 11.35
C ALA A 57 6.46 -11.24 10.74
N ALA A 58 6.10 -11.13 9.46
CA ALA A 58 5.39 -12.18 8.77
C ALA A 58 6.26 -13.41 8.54
N LYS A 59 7.59 -13.31 8.39
CA LYS A 59 8.47 -14.45 8.02
C LYS A 59 8.28 -15.69 8.90
N GLY A 60 8.34 -16.88 8.29
CA GLY A 60 8.06 -18.16 8.95
C GLY A 60 6.57 -18.43 9.24
N GLY A 61 5.67 -17.48 8.96
CA GLY A 61 4.23 -17.60 9.15
C GLY A 61 3.49 -18.32 8.01
N THR A 62 2.20 -18.01 7.88
CA THR A 62 1.27 -18.64 6.93
C THR A 62 0.48 -17.58 6.14
N GLY A 63 -0.52 -17.97 5.37
CA GLY A 63 -1.38 -17.03 4.65
C GLY A 63 -2.45 -16.35 5.50
N LYS A 64 -2.55 -16.69 6.78
CA LYS A 64 -3.64 -16.26 7.69
C LYS A 64 -3.14 -15.55 8.93
N ASP A 65 -1.83 -15.31 9.04
CA ASP A 65 -1.28 -14.61 10.20
C ASP A 65 -1.54 -13.10 10.13
N GLN A 66 -1.58 -12.50 11.31
CA GLN A 66 -1.89 -11.08 11.47
C GLN A 66 -0.84 -10.19 10.80
N ALA A 67 0.43 -10.59 10.79
CA ALA A 67 1.51 -9.79 10.22
C ALA A 67 1.37 -9.67 8.69
N LEU A 68 0.99 -10.75 8.00
CA LEU A 68 0.70 -10.71 6.57
C LEU A 68 -0.58 -9.91 6.25
N ASP A 69 -1.62 -10.00 7.08
CA ASP A 69 -2.83 -9.19 6.92
C ASP A 69 -2.55 -7.69 7.15
N ASP A 70 -1.74 -7.36 8.15
CA ASP A 70 -1.24 -6.01 8.38
C ASP A 70 -0.46 -5.50 7.17
N TYR A 71 0.48 -6.29 6.65
CA TYR A 71 1.26 -5.96 5.45
C TYR A 71 0.36 -5.69 4.23
N HIS A 72 -0.68 -6.49 4.03
CA HIS A 72 -1.63 -6.30 2.93
C HIS A 72 -2.45 -5.00 3.07
N ASN A 73 -2.99 -4.70 4.26
CA ASN A 73 -3.73 -3.46 4.49
C ASN A 73 -2.82 -2.23 4.37
N GLN A 74 -1.57 -2.33 4.83
CA GLN A 74 -0.57 -1.26 4.69
C GLN A 74 -0.17 -1.03 3.23
N LEU A 75 -0.08 -2.08 2.41
CA LEU A 75 0.17 -1.93 0.97
C LEU A 75 -0.93 -1.08 0.32
N HIS A 76 -2.20 -1.35 0.60
CA HIS A 76 -3.30 -0.54 0.08
C HIS A 76 -3.23 0.91 0.57
N ALA A 77 -2.94 1.12 1.85
CA ALA A 77 -2.71 2.45 2.40
C ALA A 77 -1.57 3.19 1.67
N LEU A 78 -0.48 2.49 1.34
CA LEU A 78 0.64 3.04 0.59
C LEU A 78 0.22 3.42 -0.82
N LEU A 79 -0.47 2.53 -1.55
CA LEU A 79 -0.92 2.78 -2.91
C LEU A 79 -1.88 3.98 -3.00
N ASP A 80 -2.82 4.09 -2.06
CA ASP A 80 -3.76 5.21 -1.99
C ASP A 80 -3.04 6.52 -1.61
N SER A 81 -2.02 6.45 -0.75
CA SER A 81 -1.25 7.63 -0.31
C SER A 81 -0.39 8.27 -1.41
N PHE A 82 -0.07 7.56 -2.50
CA PHE A 82 0.62 8.15 -3.65
C PHE A 82 -0.17 9.28 -4.33
N CYS A 83 -1.49 9.36 -4.12
CA CYS A 83 -2.33 10.47 -4.56
C CYS A 83 -2.04 11.78 -3.80
N GLY A 84 -1.35 11.72 -2.65
CA GLY A 84 -1.01 12.88 -1.82
C GLY A 84 0.28 13.61 -2.22
N VAL A 85 0.99 13.14 -3.25
CA VAL A 85 2.22 13.79 -3.76
C VAL A 85 1.87 15.00 -4.62
N THR A 86 2.62 16.10 -4.50
CA THR A 86 2.29 17.35 -5.21
C THR A 86 2.52 17.23 -6.73
N LYS A 87 1.91 18.13 -7.51
CA LYS A 87 2.12 18.18 -8.96
C LYS A 87 3.56 18.51 -9.35
N GLU A 88 4.26 19.24 -8.49
CA GLU A 88 5.66 19.62 -8.66
C GLU A 88 6.57 18.41 -8.45
N GLN A 89 6.34 17.66 -7.36
CA GLN A 89 7.04 16.40 -7.09
C GLN A 89 6.79 15.38 -8.21
N ALA A 90 5.55 15.29 -8.70
CA ALA A 90 5.14 14.37 -9.76
C ALA A 90 5.78 14.61 -11.14
N LYS A 91 6.50 15.74 -11.33
CA LYS A 91 7.24 16.05 -12.57
C LYS A 91 8.72 15.65 -12.50
N THR A 92 9.17 15.12 -11.37
CA THR A 92 10.58 14.79 -11.17
C THR A 92 10.87 13.36 -11.66
N PRO A 93 12.07 13.10 -12.23
CA PRO A 93 12.48 11.73 -12.56
C PRO A 93 12.49 10.78 -11.36
N ALA A 94 12.76 11.32 -10.16
CA ALA A 94 12.69 10.55 -8.92
C ALA A 94 11.27 10.09 -8.61
N TYR A 95 10.23 10.87 -8.91
CA TYR A 95 8.86 10.40 -8.79
C TYR A 95 8.52 9.30 -9.81
N ASP A 96 8.99 9.41 -11.04
CA ASP A 96 8.81 8.33 -12.03
C ASP A 96 9.46 7.02 -11.57
N LEU A 97 10.64 7.11 -10.94
CA LEU A 97 11.31 5.98 -10.31
C LEU A 97 10.50 5.44 -9.11
N ALA A 98 9.97 6.31 -8.24
CA ALA A 98 9.10 5.88 -7.13
C ALA A 98 7.83 5.18 -7.62
N VAL A 99 7.24 5.62 -8.73
CA VAL A 99 6.10 4.95 -9.38
C VAL A 99 6.50 3.59 -9.96
N THR A 100 7.74 3.46 -10.44
CA THR A 100 8.30 2.18 -10.91
C THR A 100 8.44 1.21 -9.74
N HIS A 101 9.08 1.63 -8.65
CA HIS A 101 9.18 0.84 -7.42
C HIS A 101 7.83 0.40 -6.87
N LYS A 102 6.85 1.32 -6.88
CA LYS A 102 5.46 0.99 -6.50
C LYS A 102 4.88 -0.16 -7.34
N LYS A 103 5.13 -0.20 -8.65
CA LYS A 103 4.64 -1.27 -9.53
C LYS A 103 5.35 -2.60 -9.24
N GLU A 104 6.67 -2.55 -8.99
CA GLU A 104 7.47 -3.73 -8.63
C GLU A 104 7.00 -4.32 -7.30
N LEU A 105 6.76 -3.47 -6.30
CA LEU A 105 6.21 -3.88 -5.00
C LEU A 105 4.85 -4.59 -5.15
N VAL A 106 3.96 -4.08 -6.00
CA VAL A 106 2.66 -4.73 -6.29
C VAL A 106 2.88 -6.09 -6.96
N ALA A 107 3.81 -6.19 -7.92
CA ALA A 107 4.11 -7.46 -8.59
C ALA A 107 4.66 -8.51 -7.60
N ILE A 108 5.56 -8.10 -6.70
CA ILE A 108 6.09 -8.95 -5.62
C ILE A 108 4.96 -9.38 -4.70
N PHE A 109 4.08 -8.46 -4.27
CA PHE A 109 2.93 -8.78 -3.41
C PHE A 109 2.01 -9.83 -4.04
N TRP A 110 1.69 -9.73 -5.33
CA TRP A 110 0.84 -10.73 -5.99
C TRP A 110 1.47 -12.13 -5.97
N ARG A 111 2.79 -12.23 -6.12
CA ARG A 111 3.51 -13.50 -6.00
C ARG A 111 3.51 -14.01 -4.57
N LEU A 112 3.77 -13.14 -3.60
CA LEU A 112 3.66 -13.44 -2.16
C LEU A 112 2.26 -13.96 -1.83
N TRP A 113 1.20 -13.28 -2.26
CA TRP A 113 -0.18 -13.66 -1.97
C TRP A 113 -0.58 -15.03 -2.52
N LYS A 114 -0.04 -15.39 -3.70
CA LYS A 114 -0.21 -16.71 -4.29
C LYS A 114 0.55 -17.80 -3.51
N LEU A 115 1.72 -17.46 -2.96
CA LEU A 115 2.65 -18.39 -2.30
C LEU A 115 2.63 -18.29 -0.77
N LYS A 116 1.65 -17.58 -0.20
CA LYS A 116 1.59 -17.23 1.23
C LYS A 116 1.55 -18.38 2.22
N ASP A 117 1.30 -19.61 1.75
CA ASP A 117 1.30 -20.83 2.54
C ASP A 117 2.48 -21.77 2.19
N VAL A 118 3.41 -21.33 1.35
CA VAL A 118 4.49 -22.16 0.78
C VAL A 118 5.86 -21.64 1.20
N GLN A 119 6.55 -22.42 2.02
CA GLN A 119 7.94 -22.15 2.39
C GLN A 119 8.92 -22.94 1.49
N PRO A 120 10.10 -22.37 1.13
CA PRO A 120 10.64 -21.08 1.56
C PRO A 120 10.20 -19.88 0.69
N GLN A 121 9.36 -20.09 -0.34
CA GLN A 121 9.06 -19.07 -1.34
C GLN A 121 8.36 -17.84 -0.74
N ARG A 122 7.48 -18.02 0.25
CA ARG A 122 6.86 -16.93 0.99
C ARG A 122 7.90 -16.00 1.58
N ASP A 123 8.84 -16.54 2.33
CA ASP A 123 9.88 -15.75 2.99
C ASP A 123 10.81 -15.08 1.98
N GLN A 124 11.11 -15.74 0.86
CA GLN A 124 11.85 -15.12 -0.25
C GLN A 124 11.13 -13.91 -0.83
N HIS A 125 9.80 -13.96 -0.99
CA HIS A 125 9.04 -12.81 -1.49
C HIS A 125 8.87 -11.71 -0.44
N LEU A 126 8.82 -12.05 0.85
CA LEU A 126 8.87 -11.06 1.92
C LEU A 126 10.23 -10.33 1.93
N ASP A 127 11.33 -11.04 1.71
CA ASP A 127 12.66 -10.43 1.60
C ASP A 127 12.76 -9.50 0.37
N LEU A 128 12.21 -9.91 -0.78
CA LEU A 128 12.10 -9.04 -1.96
C LEU A 128 11.26 -7.79 -1.67
N SER A 129 10.13 -7.95 -0.98
CA SER A 129 9.28 -6.83 -0.57
C SER A 129 10.03 -5.84 0.33
N ILE A 130 10.80 -6.33 1.30
CA ILE A 130 11.60 -5.47 2.21
C ILE A 130 12.66 -4.69 1.43
N ALA A 131 13.36 -5.34 0.50
CA ALA A 131 14.35 -4.68 -0.35
C ALA A 131 13.69 -3.58 -1.20
N GLU A 132 12.57 -3.90 -1.84
CA GLU A 132 11.82 -2.96 -2.69
C GLU A 132 11.29 -1.76 -1.91
N LEU A 133 10.79 -1.97 -0.69
CA LEU A 133 10.34 -0.89 0.19
C LEU A 133 11.48 0.06 0.58
N LYS A 134 12.70 -0.48 0.74
CA LYS A 134 13.89 0.32 1.03
C LYS A 134 14.28 1.19 -0.16
N GLU A 135 14.34 0.63 -1.36
CA GLU A 135 14.62 1.39 -2.60
C GLU A 135 13.58 2.47 -2.84
N LEU A 136 12.29 2.14 -2.63
CA LEU A 136 11.20 3.09 -2.72
C LEU A 136 11.38 4.24 -1.71
N ARG A 137 11.70 3.92 -0.44
CA ARG A 137 11.91 4.91 0.61
C ARG A 137 13.07 5.85 0.28
N GLU A 138 14.19 5.30 -0.16
CA GLU A 138 15.38 6.08 -0.53
C GLU A 138 15.08 7.01 -1.71
N THR A 139 14.34 6.53 -2.71
CA THR A 139 13.88 7.36 -3.82
C THR A 139 12.96 8.49 -3.34
N LEU A 140 11.99 8.20 -2.48
CA LEU A 140 11.06 9.20 -1.95
C LEU A 140 11.75 10.27 -1.09
N GLN A 141 12.83 9.92 -0.39
CA GLN A 141 13.60 10.89 0.39
C GLN A 141 14.24 11.98 -0.48
N THR A 142 14.50 11.70 -1.77
CA THR A 142 15.05 12.70 -2.70
C THR A 142 14.04 13.76 -3.13
N ILE A 143 12.75 13.52 -2.91
CA ILE A 143 11.65 14.41 -3.28
C ILE A 143 10.81 14.88 -2.08
N LYS A 144 11.21 14.51 -0.84
CA LYS A 144 10.50 14.86 0.40
C LYS A 144 10.52 16.36 0.68
#